data_AF-A0A945ZPW4-F1
#
_entry.id   AF-A0A945ZPW4-F1
#
_cell.length_a   1.000
_cell.length_b   1.000
_cell.length_c   1.000
_cell.angle_alpha   90.00
_cell.angle_beta   90.00
_cell.angle_gamma   90.00
#
_symmetry.space_group_name_H-M   'P 1'
#
loop_
_entity.id
_entity.type
_entity.pdbx_description
1 polymer ?
#
loop_
_entity_poly.entity_id
_entity_poly.type
_entity_poly.pdbx_seq_one_letter_code
_entity_poly.pdbx_strand_id
1 'polypeptide(L)'
;MSLLISVVGMFVLIGIAVLASNHRSSIRLRTVLGAFLIQLFFGAFVLYFPAGKSALLSISSGVQKVIDYGNDGITFIFGGLNSDRMFEL
;
A
#
# COMPACT_ATOMS: atom_id res chain seq x y z
N MET A 1 -16.36 -12.93 10.36
CA MET A 1 -17.12 -11.67 10.17
C MET A 1 -16.33 -10.62 9.38
N SER A 2 -15.03 -10.42 9.65
CA SER A 2 -14.18 -9.46 8.91
C SER A 2 -14.09 -9.71 7.39
N LEU A 3 -13.89 -10.96 6.96
CA LEU A 3 -13.84 -11.30 5.52
C LEU A 3 -15.12 -10.91 4.77
N LEU A 4 -16.28 -11.12 5.40
CA LEU A 4 -17.57 -10.80 4.79
C LEU A 4 -17.71 -9.28 4.62
N ILE A 5 -17.28 -8.50 5.61
CA ILE A 5 -17.22 -7.03 5.53
C ILE A 5 -16.25 -6.58 4.42
N SER A 6 -15.08 -7.21 4.28
CA SER A 6 -14.12 -6.88 3.22
C SER A 6 -14.68 -7.15 1.83
N VAL A 7 -15.34 -8.29 1.62
CA VAL A 7 -15.97 -8.64 0.33
C VAL A 7 -17.11 -7.68 0.01
N VAL A 8 -18.00 -7.40 0.98
CA VAL A 8 -19.08 -6.42 0.79
C VAL A 8 -18.50 -5.04 0.47
N GLY A 9 -17.45 -4.61 1.17
CA GLY A 9 -16.76 -3.35 0.91
C GLY A 9 -16.24 -3.23 -0.53
N MET A 10 -15.64 -4.28 -1.08
CA MET A 10 -15.19 -4.29 -2.48
C MET A 10 -16.35 -4.06 -3.46
N PHE A 11 -17.47 -4.75 -3.28
CA PHE A 11 -18.65 -4.57 -4.14
C PHE A 11 -19.28 -3.18 -3.98
N VAL A 12 -19.32 -2.64 -2.76
CA VAL A 12 -19.81 -1.28 -2.50
C VAL A 12 -18.96 -0.24 -3.22
N LEU A 13 -17.63 -0.35 -3.16
CA LEU A 13 -16.73 0.59 -3.85
C LEU A 13 -16.90 0.52 -5.37
N ILE A 14 -17.03 -0.69 -5.94
CA ILE A 14 -17.32 -0.86 -7.38
C ILE A 14 -18.69 -0.26 -7.71
N GLY A 15 -19.71 -0.48 -6.87
CA GLY A 15 -21.04 0.10 -7.04
C GLY A 15 -21.01 1.63 -7.05
N ILE A 16 -20.30 2.25 -6.11
CA ILE A 16 -20.10 3.71 -6.06
C ILE A 16 -19.41 4.20 -7.34
N ALA A 17 -18.35 3.52 -7.78
CA ALA A 17 -17.63 3.88 -9.00
C ALA A 17 -18.53 3.81 -10.25
N VAL A 18 -19.41 2.81 -10.34
CA VAL A 18 -20.40 2.70 -11.42
C VAL A 18 -21.45 3.81 -11.32
N LEU A 19 -21.94 4.14 -10.11
CA LEU A 19 -22.91 5.20 -9.91
C LEU A 19 -22.34 6.59 -10.26
N ALA A 20 -21.08 6.84 -9.89
CA ALA A 20 -20.37 8.08 -10.20
C ALA A 20 -19.89 8.16 -11.67
N SER A 21 -20.04 7.09 -12.47
CA SER A 21 -19.58 7.09 -13.86
C SER A 21 -20.54 7.85 -14.78
N ASN A 22 -19.99 8.80 -15.52
CA ASN A 22 -20.73 9.59 -16.52
C ASN A 22 -21.21 8.76 -17.73
N HIS A 23 -20.51 7.68 -18.07
CA HIS A 23 -20.82 6.85 -19.24
C HIS A 23 -20.85 5.37 -18.84
N ARG A 24 -21.86 5.00 -18.03
CA ARG A 24 -22.02 3.64 -17.47
C ARG A 24 -22.07 2.53 -18.55
N SER A 25 -22.62 2.84 -19.73
CA SER A 25 -22.70 1.90 -20.85
C SER A 25 -21.38 1.67 -21.59
N SER A 26 -20.39 2.54 -21.40
CA SER A 26 -19.07 2.45 -22.05
C SER A 26 -18.01 1.79 -21.16
N ILE A 27 -18.42 1.27 -20.00
CA ILE A 27 -17.51 0.56 -19.08
C ILE A 27 -17.07 -0.76 -19.74
N ARG A 28 -15.80 -0.82 -20.13
CA ARG A 28 -15.19 -2.02 -20.69
C ARG A 28 -14.91 -3.03 -19.59
N LEU A 29 -15.81 -4.00 -19.42
CA LEU A 29 -15.70 -5.04 -18.39
C LEU A 29 -14.37 -5.80 -18.43
N ARG A 30 -13.82 -6.08 -19.63
CA ARG A 30 -12.50 -6.72 -19.78
C ARG A 30 -11.37 -5.92 -19.11
N THR A 31 -11.42 -4.59 -19.18
CA THR A 31 -10.41 -3.73 -18.56
C THR A 31 -10.62 -3.63 -17.05
N VAL A 32 -11.85 -3.39 -16.61
CA VAL A 32 -12.15 -3.21 -15.17
C VAL A 32 -11.93 -4.51 -14.39
N LEU A 33 -12.43 -5.64 -14.90
CA LEU A 33 -12.19 -6.95 -14.29
C LEU A 33 -10.72 -7.34 -14.36
N GLY A 34 -10.03 -7.05 -15.46
CA GLY A 34 -8.59 -7.28 -15.57
C GLY A 34 -7.80 -6.50 -14.50
N ALA A 35 -8.10 -5.22 -14.33
CA ALA A 35 -7.48 -4.39 -13.30
C ALA A 35 -7.78 -4.91 -11.88
N PHE A 36 -9.04 -5.28 -11.60
CA PHE A 36 -9.45 -5.84 -10.31
C PHE A 36 -8.73 -7.16 -10.00
N LEU A 37 -8.63 -8.07 -10.99
CA LEU A 37 -7.93 -9.34 -10.83
C LEU A 37 -6.44 -9.16 -10.61
N ILE A 38 -5.79 -8.26 -11.35
CA ILE A 38 -4.38 -7.94 -11.15
C ILE A 38 -4.17 -7.38 -9.75
N GLN A 39 -5.03 -6.47 -9.28
CA GLN A 39 -4.96 -5.90 -7.94
C GLN A 39 -5.11 -6.97 -6.85
N LEU A 40 -6.10 -7.85 -6.99
CA LEU A 40 -6.33 -8.94 -6.04
C LEU A 40 -5.16 -9.93 -6.04
N PHE A 41 -4.69 -10.32 -7.22
CA PHE A 41 -3.52 -11.18 -7.39
C PHE A 41 -2.29 -10.58 -6.74
N PHE A 42 -1.98 -9.31 -7.02
CA PHE A 42 -0.79 -8.65 -6.47
C PHE A 42 -0.87 -8.53 -4.94
N GLY A 43 -2.03 -8.12 -4.41
CA GLY A 43 -2.27 -8.07 -2.97
C GLY A 43 -2.11 -9.43 -2.30
N ALA A 44 -2.69 -10.48 -2.88
CA ALA A 44 -2.51 -11.85 -2.39
C ALA A 44 -1.05 -12.29 -2.49
N PHE A 45 -0.39 -12.03 -3.62
CA PHE A 45 1.01 -12.41 -3.83
C PHE A 45 1.91 -11.82 -2.74
N VAL A 46 1.85 -10.50 -2.52
CA VAL A 46 2.77 -9.83 -1.58
C VAL A 46 2.38 -10.01 -0.11
N LEU A 47 1.09 -10.20 0.22
CA LEU A 47 0.63 -10.29 1.61
C LEU A 47 0.32 -11.72 2.10
N TYR A 48 0.11 -12.68 1.20
CA TYR A 48 -0.24 -14.06 1.57
C TYR A 48 0.91 -15.04 1.30
N PHE A 49 1.51 -15.00 0.11
CA PHE A 49 2.52 -15.98 -0.29
C PHE A 49 3.90 -15.68 0.36
N PRO A 50 4.62 -16.70 0.85
CA PRO A 50 5.94 -16.50 1.47
C PRO A 50 6.95 -15.81 0.56
N ALA A 51 7.01 -16.19 -0.72
CA ALA A 51 7.92 -15.57 -1.69
C ALA A 51 7.62 -14.08 -1.89
N GLY A 52 6.34 -13.70 -1.98
CA GLY A 52 5.95 -12.30 -2.13
C GLY A 52 6.18 -11.47 -0.87
N LYS A 53 5.97 -12.06 0.32
CA LYS A 53 6.34 -11.42 1.60
C LYS A 53 7.85 -11.15 1.69
N SER A 54 8.68 -12.12 1.34
CA SER A 54 10.14 -11.96 1.34
C SER A 54 10.60 -10.91 0.33
N ALA A 55 9.99 -10.87 -0.86
CA ALA A 55 10.27 -9.82 -1.85
C ALA A 55 9.88 -8.43 -1.32
N LEU A 56 8.68 -8.30 -0.74
CA LEU A 56 8.21 -7.05 -0.14
C LEU A 56 9.15 -6.59 0.99
N LEU A 57 9.53 -7.50 1.91
CA LEU A 57 10.47 -7.22 2.99
C LEU A 57 11.84 -6.77 2.48
N SER A 58 12.34 -7.36 1.39
CA SER A 58 13.61 -6.99 0.79
C SER A 58 13.57 -5.56 0.24
N ILE A 59 12.49 -5.21 -0.45
CA ILE A 59 12.27 -3.85 -0.96
C ILE A 59 12.12 -2.85 0.19
N SER A 60 11.29 -3.17 1.19
CA SER A 60 11.10 -2.33 2.38
C SER A 60 12.41 -2.09 3.13
N SER A 61 13.24 -3.13 3.30
CA SER A 61 14.56 -3.00 3.92
C SER A 61 15.50 -2.14 3.10
N GLY A 62 15.41 -2.21 1.75
CA GLY A 62 16.16 -1.33 0.86
C GLY A 62 15.77 0.14 1.02
N VAL A 63 14.47 0.43 1.07
CA VAL A 63 13.95 1.79 1.33
C VAL A 63 14.36 2.27 2.72
N GLN A 64 14.30 1.41 3.73
CA GLN A 64 14.73 1.75 5.09
C GLN A 64 16.19 2.22 5.12
N LYS A 65 17.10 1.54 4.41
CA LYS A 65 18.50 1.98 4.31
C LYS A 65 18.65 3.38 3.71
N VAL A 66 17.82 3.74 2.73
CA VAL A 66 17.83 5.09 2.15
C VAL A 66 17.36 6.12 3.17
N ILE A 67 16.34 5.79 3.96
CA ILE A 67 15.88 6.62 5.08
C ILE A 67 17.00 6.78 6.12
N ASP A 68 17.69 5.71 6.45
CA ASP A 68 18.80 5.72 7.43
C ASP A 68 19.94 6.64 6.98
N TYR A 69 20.32 6.63 5.70
CA TYR A 69 21.30 7.59 5.16
C TYR A 69 20.82 9.05 5.27
N GLY A 70 19.52 9.29 5.10
CA GLY A 70 18.93 10.61 5.35
C GLY A 70 19.04 11.02 6.82
N ASN A 71 18.77 10.09 7.73
CA ASN A 71 18.89 10.31 9.18
C ASN A 71 20.33 10.59 9.61
N ASP A 72 21.33 9.96 9.00
CA ASP A 72 22.74 10.28 9.24
C ASP A 72 23.05 11.74 8.89
N GLY A 73 22.53 12.24 7.76
CA GLY A 73 22.67 13.64 7.36
C GLY A 73 21.95 14.61 8.32
N ILE A 74 20.75 14.25 8.77
CA ILE A 74 20.01 15.04 9.77
C ILE A 74 20.79 15.09 11.08
N THR A 75 21.35 13.95 11.51
CA THR A 75 22.16 13.86 12.75
C THR A 75 23.41 14.72 12.64
N PHE A 76 24.04 14.76 11.46
CA PHE A 76 25.18 15.63 11.21
C PHE A 76 24.84 17.12 11.35
N ILE A 77 23.69 17.56 10.83
CA ILE A 77 23.28 18.97 10.89
C ILE A 77 22.74 19.37 12.27
N PHE A 78 21.92 18.52 12.88
CA PHE A 78 21.12 18.85 14.07
C PHE A 78 21.63 18.19 15.36
N GLY A 79 22.68 17.37 15.30
CA GLY A 79 23.23 16.67 16.46
C GLY A 79 22.16 15.84 17.17
N GLY A 80 22.07 15.96 18.51
CA GLY A 80 21.12 15.21 19.33
C GLY A 80 19.67 15.70 19.29
N LEU A 81 19.35 16.79 18.57
CA LEU A 81 17.97 17.30 18.47
C LEU A 81 17.06 16.38 17.65
N ASN A 82 17.62 15.47 16.85
CA ASN A 82 16.85 14.45 16.15
C ASN A 82 16.78 13.10 16.90
N SER A 83 17.29 13.06 18.14
CA SER A 83 17.28 11.87 18.98
C SER A 83 16.12 11.91 19.97
N ASP A 84 15.74 10.74 20.49
CA ASP A 84 14.67 10.60 21.49
C ASP A 84 14.87 11.47 22.74
N ARG A 85 16.11 11.93 23.00
CA ARG A 85 16.45 12.86 24.09
C ARG A 85 15.81 14.25 23.96
N MET A 86 15.36 14.67 22.78
CA MET A 86 14.69 15.98 22.61
C MET A 86 13.29 16.01 23.26
N PHE A 87 12.66 14.84 23.46
CA PHE A 87 11.32 14.72 24.06
C PHE A 87 11.36 14.38 25.56
N GLU A 88 12.56 14.26 26.16
CA GLU A 88 12.75 13.99 27.59
C GLU A 88 12.95 15.26 28.45
N LEU A 89 12.92 16.45 27.84
CA LEU A 89 12.92 17.76 28.52
C LEU A 89 11.51 18.36 28.55
#